data_AF-Q5XVR6-F1
#
_entry.id   AF-Q5XVR6-F1
#
_cell.length_a   1.000
_cell.length_b   1.000
_cell.length_c   1.000
_cell.angle_alpha   90.00
_cell.angle_beta   90.00
_cell.angle_gamma   90.00
#
_symmetry.space_group_name_H-M   'P 1'
#
loop_
_entity.id
_entity.type
_entity.pdbx_description
1 polymer ?
#
loop_
_entity_poly.entity_id
_entity_poly.type
_entity_poly.pdbx_seq_one_letter_code
_entity_poly.pdbx_strand_id
1 'polypeptide(L)'
;SLKVESFHTTVKVLEGSNVFLPCYLPSTSGVISNARWFKETGAGQRTRLNTEDVTSGEKIELLSPNEQDQTIMMREVATGDAGVYVCESVTGEKLNSLHLEVEALPTSSPRSCNDLVEELQPCQEENSRTAEPILRESMTEFSMKLYSYLKQEQPSSNLLFSPISIGSILSHLLLGASGNTRMALEGAICVPHDFHCVHLQMKKQKEKMGESLQMASQIYYNSQMNLSESFSRRSVE
;
A
#
# COMPACT_ATOMS: atom_id res chain seq x y z
N SER A 1 -45.16 15.65 11.29
CA SER A 1 -44.22 14.63 11.81
C SER A 1 -43.37 14.11 10.67
N LEU A 2 -42.13 14.57 10.57
CA LEU A 2 -41.15 14.05 9.60
C LEU A 2 -40.62 12.73 10.17
N LYS A 3 -41.04 11.61 9.58
CA LYS A 3 -40.38 10.32 9.81
C LYS A 3 -39.06 10.37 9.06
N VAL A 4 -37.95 10.34 9.78
CA VAL A 4 -36.62 10.17 9.20
C VAL A 4 -36.58 8.74 8.65
N GLU A 5 -36.52 8.62 7.32
CA GLU A 5 -36.27 7.34 6.66
C GLU A 5 -34.91 6.82 7.10
N SER A 6 -34.85 5.55 7.50
CA SER A 6 -33.61 4.89 7.85
C SER A 6 -32.73 4.79 6.61
N PHE A 7 -31.70 5.64 6.53
CA PHE A 7 -30.68 5.49 5.50
C PHE A 7 -29.87 4.24 5.80
N HIS A 8 -29.99 3.22 4.94
CA HIS A 8 -29.11 2.07 4.97
C HIS A 8 -27.80 2.45 4.28
N THR A 9 -26.84 2.98 5.03
CA THR A 9 -25.55 3.39 4.49
C THR A 9 -24.61 2.20 4.42
N THR A 10 -24.16 1.84 3.21
CA THR A 10 -23.11 0.84 3.02
C THR A 10 -21.75 1.52 3.02
N VAL A 11 -20.82 1.04 3.84
CA VAL A 11 -19.43 1.49 3.92
C VAL A 11 -18.56 0.37 3.39
N LYS A 12 -17.88 0.60 2.26
CA LYS A 12 -16.97 -0.37 1.63
C LYS A 12 -15.53 0.01 1.92
N VAL A 13 -14.76 -0.92 2.45
CA VAL A 13 -13.35 -0.70 2.80
C VAL A 13 -12.51 -1.93 2.49
N LEU A 14 -11.23 -1.71 2.22
CA LEU A 14 -10.25 -2.77 2.06
C LEU A 14 -9.76 -3.25 3.44
N GLU A 15 -9.51 -4.55 3.57
CA GLU A 15 -8.88 -5.15 4.73
C GLU A 15 -7.58 -4.40 5.14
N GLY A 16 -7.38 -4.19 6.44
CA GLY A 16 -6.26 -3.41 7.00
C GLY A 16 -6.48 -1.89 7.03
N SER A 17 -7.57 -1.38 6.43
CA SER A 17 -7.90 0.06 6.48
C SER A 17 -8.44 0.48 7.85
N ASN A 18 -8.30 1.77 8.18
CA ASN A 18 -9.06 2.37 9.27
C ASN A 18 -10.38 2.92 8.72
N VAL A 19 -11.50 2.59 9.36
CA VAL A 19 -12.84 3.01 8.94
C VAL A 19 -13.50 3.89 9.99
N PHE A 20 -14.27 4.87 9.51
CA PHE A 20 -15.07 5.77 10.34
C PHE A 20 -16.54 5.43 10.17
N LEU A 21 -17.21 5.14 11.29
CA LEU A 21 -18.64 4.83 11.29
C LEU A 21 -19.39 6.02 11.90
N PRO A 22 -20.01 6.88 11.08
CA PRO A 22 -20.60 8.12 11.54
C PRO A 22 -21.86 7.89 12.38
N CYS A 23 -22.00 8.69 13.44
CA CYS A 23 -23.23 8.79 14.21
C CYS A 23 -23.37 10.19 14.79
N TYR A 24 -24.57 10.76 14.74
CA TYR A 24 -24.83 12.12 15.21
C TYR A 24 -26.03 12.13 16.16
N LEU A 25 -25.87 12.78 17.31
CA LEU A 25 -26.95 13.00 18.25
C LEU A 25 -27.83 14.18 17.79
N PRO A 26 -29.16 14.09 17.90
CA PRO A 26 -30.05 15.20 17.59
C PRO A 26 -29.81 16.36 18.56
N SER A 27 -29.73 17.59 18.03
CA SER A 27 -29.54 18.82 18.79
C SER A 27 -30.69 19.05 19.76
N THR A 28 -30.57 18.54 20.98
CA THR A 28 -31.54 18.74 22.07
C THR A 28 -30.83 19.41 23.24
N SER A 29 -31.48 20.42 23.83
CA SER A 29 -30.97 21.16 24.97
C SER A 29 -30.97 20.26 26.22
N GLY A 30 -29.84 19.60 26.49
CA GLY A 30 -29.69 18.66 27.60
C GLY A 30 -28.27 18.12 27.75
N VAL A 31 -28.05 17.35 28.81
CA VAL A 31 -26.78 16.65 29.10
C VAL A 31 -26.47 15.68 27.97
N ILE A 32 -25.40 15.94 27.20
CA ILE A 32 -24.95 15.06 26.13
C ILE A 32 -24.38 13.80 26.77
N SER A 33 -25.02 12.66 26.51
CA SER A 33 -24.54 11.34 26.92
C SER A 33 -24.11 10.57 25.68
N ASN A 34 -22.99 9.86 25.77
CA ASN A 34 -22.43 9.12 24.63
C ASN A 34 -23.42 8.11 24.06
N ALA A 35 -23.41 7.99 22.73
CA ALA A 35 -24.20 6.99 22.04
C ALA A 35 -23.66 5.57 22.31
N ARG A 36 -24.54 4.58 22.21
CA ARG A 36 -24.20 3.16 22.38
C ARG A 36 -24.09 2.52 21.00
N TRP A 37 -22.96 1.85 20.77
CA TRP A 37 -22.70 1.13 19.53
C TRP A 37 -22.91 -0.37 19.69
N PHE A 38 -23.50 -0.98 18.68
CA PHE A 38 -23.76 -2.40 18.60
C PHE A 38 -23.34 -2.98 17.25
N LYS A 39 -22.79 -4.20 17.26
CA LYS A 39 -22.62 -5.03 16.07
C LYS A 39 -23.70 -6.11 16.05
N GLU A 40 -24.50 -6.16 14.99
CA GLU A 40 -25.44 -7.24 14.77
C GLU A 40 -24.69 -8.47 14.23
N THR A 41 -24.81 -9.57 14.97
CA THR A 41 -24.37 -10.90 14.54
C THR A 41 -25.60 -11.64 14.02
N GLY A 42 -25.50 -12.34 12.88
CA GLY A 42 -26.64 -13.03 12.27
C GLY A 42 -27.46 -13.86 13.28
N ALA A 43 -28.78 -13.94 13.07
CA ALA A 43 -29.80 -14.49 13.97
C ALA A 43 -30.39 -13.53 15.05
N GLY A 44 -30.31 -12.21 14.85
CA GLY A 44 -30.97 -11.22 15.70
C GLY A 44 -30.26 -10.98 17.04
N GLN A 45 -29.05 -11.52 17.21
CA GLN A 45 -28.21 -11.30 18.37
C GLN A 45 -27.32 -10.06 18.11
N ARG A 46 -27.23 -9.14 19.08
CA ARG A 46 -26.40 -7.95 18.99
C ARG A 46 -25.37 -7.91 20.11
N THR A 47 -24.15 -7.51 19.78
CA THR A 47 -23.04 -7.36 20.73
C THR A 47 -22.76 -5.88 20.94
N ARG A 48 -22.72 -5.43 22.20
CA ARG A 48 -22.35 -4.05 22.53
C ARG A 48 -20.85 -3.87 22.33
N LEU A 49 -20.46 -2.80 21.64
CA LEU A 49 -19.06 -2.43 21.46
C LEU A 49 -18.55 -1.66 22.69
N ASN A 50 -17.31 -1.94 23.10
CA ASN A 50 -16.65 -1.12 24.12
C ASN A 50 -16.20 0.18 23.46
N THR A 51 -16.74 1.30 23.93
CA THR A 51 -16.38 2.65 23.47
C THR A 51 -16.10 3.59 24.64
N GLU A 52 -16.06 3.04 25.86
CA GLU A 52 -15.87 3.78 27.12
C GLU A 52 -14.41 3.74 27.59
N ASP A 53 -13.63 2.73 27.17
CA ASP A 53 -12.20 2.64 27.44
C ASP A 53 -11.40 3.53 26.47
N VAL A 54 -10.87 4.63 26.99
CA VAL A 54 -10.04 5.59 26.24
C VAL A 54 -8.56 5.13 26.21
N THR A 55 -8.31 3.82 26.23
CA THR A 55 -6.96 3.30 26.16
C THR A 55 -6.46 3.33 24.72
N SER A 56 -5.36 4.04 24.49
CA SER A 56 -4.73 4.12 23.18
C SER A 56 -4.34 2.74 22.68
N GLY A 57 -4.84 2.35 21.51
CA GLY A 57 -4.52 1.07 20.86
C GLY A 57 -5.67 0.05 20.83
N GLU A 58 -6.86 0.38 21.35
CA GLU A 58 -8.03 -0.47 21.12
C GLU A 58 -8.44 -0.49 19.64
N LYS A 59 -9.05 -1.61 19.23
CA LYS A 59 -9.53 -1.81 17.86
C LYS A 59 -10.62 -0.81 17.47
N ILE A 60 -11.39 -0.31 18.43
CA ILE A 60 -12.50 0.62 18.25
C ILE A 60 -12.33 1.79 19.22
N GLU A 61 -12.49 3.02 18.72
CA GLU A 61 -12.27 4.24 19.49
C GLU A 61 -13.37 5.26 19.18
N LEU A 62 -13.95 5.89 20.21
CA LEU A 62 -14.86 7.02 20.07
C LEU A 62 -14.04 8.31 19.90
N LEU A 63 -14.23 9.03 18.80
CA LEU A 63 -13.40 10.19 18.46
C LEU A 63 -13.67 11.41 19.31
N SER A 64 -14.96 11.68 19.59
CA SER A 64 -15.40 12.88 20.31
C SER A 64 -16.36 12.53 21.45
N PRO A 65 -15.84 12.07 22.61
CA PRO A 65 -16.68 11.81 23.77
C PRO A 65 -17.42 13.07 24.24
N ASN A 66 -18.70 12.92 24.56
CA ASN A 66 -19.61 13.96 25.07
C ASN A 66 -19.92 15.10 24.07
N GLU A 67 -19.69 14.88 22.78
CA GLU A 67 -20.09 15.80 21.71
C GLU A 67 -21.30 15.30 20.92
N GLN A 68 -21.85 16.13 20.02
CA GLN A 68 -22.93 15.69 19.13
C GLN A 68 -22.45 14.65 18.11
N ASP A 69 -21.20 14.75 17.68
CA ASP A 69 -20.56 13.76 16.84
C ASP A 69 -20.15 12.56 17.71
N GLN A 70 -20.70 11.40 17.38
CA GLN A 70 -20.51 10.13 18.07
C GLN A 70 -19.89 9.08 17.14
N THR A 71 -19.13 9.54 16.15
CA THR A 71 -18.40 8.72 15.19
C THR A 71 -17.34 7.87 15.89
N ILE A 72 -17.33 6.58 15.58
CA ILE A 72 -16.26 5.66 16.00
C ILE A 72 -15.26 5.43 14.87
N MET A 73 -13.99 5.30 15.23
CA MET A 73 -12.93 4.79 14.36
C MET A 73 -12.71 3.31 14.68
N MET A 74 -12.67 2.47 13.66
CA MET A 74 -12.22 1.09 13.78
C MET A 74 -10.91 0.92 13.01
N ARG A 75 -9.89 0.41 13.71
CA ARG A 75 -8.53 0.25 13.19
C ARG A 75 -8.36 -1.11 12.53
N GLU A 76 -7.56 -1.14 11.47
CA GLU A 76 -7.09 -2.37 10.81
C GLU A 76 -8.21 -3.41 10.61
N VAL A 77 -9.27 -3.00 9.90
CA VAL A 77 -10.48 -3.82 9.72
C VAL A 77 -10.14 -5.15 9.03
N ALA A 78 -10.65 -6.25 9.58
CA ALA A 78 -10.54 -7.59 9.03
C ALA A 78 -11.86 -8.01 8.37
N THR A 79 -11.82 -9.01 7.49
CA THR A 79 -13.05 -9.56 6.85
C THR A 79 -14.12 -10.01 7.86
N GLY A 80 -13.71 -10.52 9.02
CA GLY A 80 -14.61 -10.88 10.12
C GLY A 80 -15.29 -9.68 10.81
N ASP A 81 -14.83 -8.46 10.55
CA ASP A 81 -15.45 -7.24 11.07
C ASP A 81 -16.66 -6.79 10.25
N ALA A 82 -16.84 -7.33 9.04
CA ALA A 82 -18.02 -7.06 8.22
C ALA A 82 -19.32 -7.37 8.99
N GLY A 83 -20.35 -6.57 8.71
CA GLY A 83 -21.64 -6.70 9.38
C GLY A 83 -22.40 -5.39 9.52
N VAL A 84 -23.51 -5.44 10.24
CA VAL A 84 -24.35 -4.26 10.49
C VAL A 84 -23.98 -3.64 11.83
N TYR A 85 -23.64 -2.36 11.79
CA TYR A 85 -23.33 -1.55 12.96
C TYR A 85 -24.47 -0.58 13.22
N VAL A 86 -24.92 -0.55 14.47
CA VAL A 86 -26.06 0.26 14.89
C VAL A 86 -25.62 1.20 15.99
N CYS A 87 -25.90 2.48 15.78
CA CYS A 87 -25.72 3.52 16.79
C CYS A 87 -27.07 3.86 17.42
N GLU A 88 -27.15 3.83 18.74
CA GLU A 88 -28.35 4.15 19.51
C GLU A 88 -28.08 5.25 20.53
N SER A 89 -29.06 6.09 20.79
CA SER A 89 -29.02 7.02 21.93
C SER A 89 -29.07 6.25 23.26
N VAL A 90 -28.78 6.94 24.36
CA VAL A 90 -28.94 6.35 25.71
C VAL A 90 -30.37 5.92 26.04
N THR A 91 -31.37 6.50 25.36
CA THR A 91 -32.78 6.15 25.50
C THR A 91 -33.19 4.97 24.61
N GLY A 92 -32.28 4.44 23.79
CA GLY A 92 -32.52 3.32 22.87
C GLY A 92 -33.12 3.74 21.54
N GLU A 93 -33.12 5.02 21.20
CA GLU A 93 -33.50 5.49 19.87
C GLU A 93 -32.40 5.15 18.86
N LYS A 94 -32.76 4.47 17.77
CA LYS A 94 -31.81 4.13 16.70
C LYS A 94 -31.47 5.39 15.90
N LEU A 95 -30.21 5.83 15.99
CA LEU A 95 -29.69 7.06 15.35
C LEU A 95 -29.13 6.78 13.95
N ASN A 96 -28.39 5.69 13.80
CA ASN A 96 -27.84 5.29 12.50
C ASN A 96 -27.68 3.76 12.37
N SER A 97 -27.68 3.26 11.13
CA SER A 97 -27.46 1.86 10.77
C SER A 97 -26.53 1.80 9.56
N LEU A 98 -25.37 1.16 9.72
CA LEU A 98 -24.39 1.04 8.64
C LEU A 98 -24.12 -0.42 8.32
N HIS A 99 -24.00 -0.76 7.04
CA HIS A 99 -23.51 -2.05 6.61
C HIS A 99 -22.04 -1.92 6.22
N LEU A 100 -21.14 -2.49 7.03
CA LEU A 100 -19.71 -2.52 6.74
C LEU A 100 -19.41 -3.74 5.86
N GLU A 101 -19.00 -3.46 4.63
CA GLU A 101 -18.45 -4.45 3.71
C GLU A 101 -16.92 -4.31 3.74
N VAL A 102 -16.24 -5.37 4.18
CA VAL A 102 -14.78 -5.45 4.14
C VAL A 102 -14.41 -6.33 2.97
N GLU A 103 -13.88 -5.71 1.93
CA GLU A 103 -13.26 -6.41 0.83
C GLU A 103 -11.93 -6.95 1.33
N ALA A 104 -11.77 -8.28 1.31
CA ALA A 104 -10.48 -8.89 1.52
C ALA A 104 -9.50 -8.23 0.56
N LEU A 105 -8.26 -7.96 1.02
CA LEU A 105 -7.21 -7.64 0.08
C LEU A 105 -7.26 -8.73 -0.99
N PRO A 106 -7.24 -8.41 -2.31
CA PRO A 106 -7.32 -9.42 -3.34
C PRO A 106 -6.27 -10.45 -3.00
N THR A 107 -6.74 -11.60 -2.53
CA THR A 107 -5.94 -12.79 -2.39
C THR A 107 -5.76 -13.15 -3.84
N SER A 108 -4.76 -12.55 -4.47
CA SER A 108 -4.02 -13.31 -5.45
C SER A 108 -3.74 -14.59 -4.68
N SER A 109 -4.36 -15.70 -5.12
CA SER A 109 -3.87 -17.05 -4.81
C SER A 109 -2.35 -16.95 -4.79
N PRO A 110 -1.61 -17.63 -3.90
CA PRO A 110 -0.16 -17.54 -3.91
C PRO A 110 0.29 -17.86 -5.34
N ARG A 111 0.52 -16.80 -6.12
CA ARG A 111 0.74 -16.93 -7.55
C ARG A 111 2.06 -17.66 -7.52
N SER A 112 2.08 -18.84 -8.11
CA SER A 112 3.34 -19.54 -8.23
C SER A 112 4.32 -18.52 -8.82
N CYS A 113 5.56 -18.47 -8.37
CA CYS A 113 6.55 -17.56 -8.96
C CYS A 113 6.58 -17.69 -10.50
N ASN A 114 6.15 -18.84 -11.03
CA ASN A 114 5.94 -19.08 -12.46
C ASN A 114 4.90 -18.14 -13.09
N ASP A 115 3.74 -17.93 -12.45
CA ASP A 115 2.64 -17.12 -12.98
C ASP A 115 2.95 -15.60 -12.90
N LEU A 116 3.78 -15.18 -11.93
CA LEU A 116 4.15 -13.77 -11.75
C LEU A 116 5.17 -13.27 -12.79
N VAL A 117 6.01 -14.14 -13.33
CA VAL A 117 6.99 -13.71 -14.34
C VAL A 117 6.37 -13.67 -15.75
N GLU A 118 5.27 -14.40 -15.96
CA GLU A 118 4.53 -14.42 -17.23
C GLU A 118 3.65 -13.17 -17.44
N GLU A 119 3.29 -12.45 -16.37
CA GLU A 119 2.53 -11.19 -16.42
C GLU A 119 3.37 -9.92 -16.75
N LEU A 120 4.70 -10.01 -16.82
CA LEU A 120 5.51 -8.86 -17.23
C LEU A 120 5.36 -8.66 -18.73
N GLN A 121 4.33 -7.90 -19.11
CA GLN A 121 4.04 -7.53 -20.49
C GLN A 121 5.33 -7.02 -21.14
N PRO A 122 5.79 -7.67 -22.24
CA PRO A 122 7.02 -7.28 -22.89
C PRO A 122 6.91 -5.82 -23.32
N CYS A 123 7.95 -5.03 -23.03
CA CYS A 123 7.98 -3.65 -23.48
C CYS A 123 7.92 -3.57 -24.99
N GLN A 124 6.79 -3.09 -25.51
CA GLN A 124 6.64 -2.80 -26.91
C GLN A 124 7.40 -1.51 -27.23
N GLU A 125 8.29 -1.58 -28.23
CA GLU A 125 9.19 -0.49 -28.61
C GLU A 125 8.45 0.80 -29.03
N GLU A 126 7.15 0.77 -29.32
CA GLU A 126 6.36 1.95 -29.68
C GLU A 126 6.24 2.99 -28.55
N ASN A 127 6.35 2.58 -27.27
CA ASN A 127 6.40 3.50 -26.13
C ASN A 127 7.78 4.16 -25.93
N SER A 128 8.74 3.95 -26.84
CA SER A 128 10.16 4.36 -26.68
C SER A 128 10.39 5.87 -26.61
N ARG A 129 9.47 6.74 -27.05
CA ARG A 129 9.72 8.19 -27.02
C ARG A 129 9.79 8.78 -25.60
N THR A 130 9.12 8.15 -24.63
CA THR A 130 9.09 8.64 -23.24
C THR A 130 9.96 7.80 -22.31
N ALA A 131 10.19 6.54 -22.62
CA ALA A 131 10.90 5.61 -21.74
C ALA A 131 12.39 5.97 -21.51
N GLU A 132 13.13 6.38 -22.55
CA GLU A 132 14.53 6.81 -22.39
C GLU A 132 14.65 8.10 -21.55
N PRO A 133 13.88 9.17 -21.82
CA PRO A 133 13.86 10.36 -20.98
C PRO A 133 13.54 10.07 -19.52
N ILE A 134 12.53 9.22 -19.25
CA ILE A 134 12.15 8.81 -17.90
C ILE A 134 13.34 8.15 -17.19
N LEU A 135 13.97 7.16 -17.81
CA LEU A 135 15.11 6.48 -17.20
C LEU A 135 16.25 7.46 -16.89
N ARG A 136 16.54 8.38 -17.82
CA ARG A 136 17.60 9.37 -17.64
C ARG A 136 17.32 10.31 -16.48
N GLU A 137 16.08 10.77 -16.34
CA GLU A 137 15.64 11.62 -15.24
C GLU A 137 15.72 10.86 -13.90
N SER A 138 15.17 9.66 -13.84
CA SER A 138 15.26 8.76 -12.69
C SER A 138 16.70 8.50 -12.25
N MET A 139 17.59 8.19 -13.19
CA MET A 139 19.01 7.94 -12.90
C MET A 139 19.73 9.20 -12.39
N THR A 140 19.35 10.37 -12.90
CA THR A 140 19.89 11.66 -12.43
C THR A 140 19.44 11.92 -11.00
N GLU A 141 18.15 11.75 -10.72
CA GLU A 141 17.59 11.92 -9.38
C GLU A 141 18.21 10.92 -8.39
N PHE A 142 18.29 9.65 -8.76
CA PHE A 142 18.95 8.61 -7.99
C PHE A 142 20.40 8.98 -7.66
N SER A 143 21.16 9.44 -8.66
CA SER A 143 22.55 9.87 -8.48
C SER A 143 22.69 10.98 -7.46
N MET A 144 21.81 11.99 -7.53
CA MET A 144 21.82 13.14 -6.61
C MET A 144 21.41 12.75 -5.20
N LYS A 145 20.36 11.92 -5.05
CA LYS A 145 19.91 11.41 -3.75
C LYS A 145 20.98 10.54 -3.10
N LEU A 146 21.59 9.62 -3.84
CA LEU A 146 22.66 8.76 -3.35
C LEU A 146 23.89 9.57 -2.95
N TYR A 147 24.28 10.56 -3.77
CA TYR A 147 25.37 11.46 -3.42
C TYR A 147 25.09 12.22 -2.12
N SER A 148 23.90 12.82 -1.99
CA SER A 148 23.51 13.56 -0.78
C SER A 148 23.53 12.68 0.46
N TYR A 149 23.02 11.44 0.34
CA TYR A 149 23.00 10.48 1.44
C TYR A 149 24.43 10.13 1.87
N LEU A 150 25.28 9.71 0.93
CA LEU A 150 26.66 9.33 1.23
C LEU A 150 27.50 10.51 1.76
N LYS A 151 27.23 11.73 1.30
CA LYS A 151 27.93 12.93 1.78
C LYS A 151 27.52 13.33 3.20
N GLN A 152 26.28 13.08 3.60
CA GLN A 152 25.84 13.26 4.98
C GLN A 152 26.49 12.23 5.92
N GLU A 153 26.57 10.97 5.47
CA GLU A 153 27.21 9.88 6.23
C GLU A 153 28.73 10.06 6.36
N GLN A 154 29.39 10.62 5.35
CA GLN A 154 30.84 10.86 5.34
C GLN A 154 31.19 12.30 4.89
N PRO A 155 31.04 13.31 5.78
CA PRO A 155 31.15 14.72 5.41
C PRO A 155 32.53 15.15 4.95
N SER A 156 33.59 14.55 5.49
CA SER A 156 34.99 14.98 5.30
C SER A 156 35.80 14.06 4.39
N SER A 157 35.22 12.99 3.84
CA SER A 157 35.92 12.08 2.93
C SER A 157 35.77 12.48 1.46
N ASN A 158 36.75 12.05 0.66
CA ASN A 158 36.58 11.98 -0.79
C ASN A 158 35.56 10.88 -1.11
N LEU A 159 34.64 11.17 -2.03
CA LEU A 159 33.56 10.26 -2.41
C LEU A 159 33.60 10.03 -3.92
N LEU A 160 33.75 8.78 -4.33
CA LEU A 160 33.70 8.34 -5.73
C LEU A 160 32.89 7.04 -5.80
N PHE A 161 31.84 7.05 -6.61
CA PHE A 161 31.00 5.88 -6.87
C PHE A 161 30.38 5.99 -8.26
N SER A 162 29.83 4.90 -8.77
CA SER A 162 29.10 4.86 -10.05
C SER A 162 27.60 4.65 -9.78
N PRO A 163 26.77 5.71 -9.85
CA PRO A 163 25.33 5.58 -9.72
C PRO A 163 24.76 4.62 -10.77
N ILE A 164 25.28 4.65 -12.01
CA ILE A 164 24.77 3.77 -13.08
C ILE A 164 25.02 2.30 -12.75
N SER A 165 26.19 1.95 -12.19
CA SER A 165 26.48 0.58 -11.77
C SER A 165 25.55 0.11 -10.64
N ILE A 166 25.35 0.94 -9.62
CA ILE A 166 24.47 0.64 -8.48
C ILE A 166 23.01 0.54 -8.94
N GLY A 167 22.55 1.50 -9.76
CA GLY A 167 21.22 1.48 -10.35
C GLY A 167 20.99 0.28 -11.25
N SER A 168 22.03 -0.18 -11.97
CA SER A 168 21.96 -1.38 -12.81
C SER A 168 21.76 -2.64 -11.99
N ILE A 169 22.49 -2.84 -10.88
CA ILE A 169 22.28 -4.04 -10.04
C ILE A 169 20.94 -4.00 -9.30
N LEU A 170 20.47 -2.83 -8.87
CA LEU A 170 19.13 -2.68 -8.27
C LEU A 170 18.02 -2.92 -9.30
N SER A 171 18.20 -2.46 -10.54
CA SER A 171 17.30 -2.78 -11.66
C SER A 171 17.35 -4.27 -12.02
N HIS A 172 18.51 -4.92 -11.88
CA HIS A 172 18.62 -6.38 -12.06
C HIS A 172 17.81 -7.11 -10.98
N LEU A 173 17.91 -6.72 -9.70
CA LEU A 173 17.09 -7.29 -8.62
C LEU A 173 15.59 -7.05 -8.85
N LEU A 174 15.23 -5.88 -9.39
CA LEU A 174 13.85 -5.54 -9.71
C LEU A 174 13.19 -6.52 -10.70
N LEU A 175 13.96 -7.23 -11.57
CA LEU A 175 13.43 -8.26 -12.47
C LEU A 175 12.71 -9.39 -11.72
N GLY A 176 13.18 -9.73 -10.52
CA GLY A 176 12.65 -10.82 -9.70
C GLY A 176 11.82 -10.34 -8.50
N ALA A 177 11.61 -9.04 -8.34
CA ALA A 177 10.93 -8.47 -7.18
C ALA A 177 9.43 -8.31 -7.42
N SER A 178 8.63 -8.47 -6.35
CA SER A 178 7.19 -8.25 -6.35
C SER A 178 6.74 -7.56 -5.04
N GLY A 179 5.49 -7.09 -5.01
CA GLY A 179 4.88 -6.47 -3.83
C GLY A 179 5.70 -5.31 -3.24
N ASN A 180 5.85 -5.27 -1.92
CA ASN A 180 6.56 -4.22 -1.19
C ASN A 180 8.03 -4.10 -1.61
N THR A 181 8.69 -5.22 -1.92
CA THR A 181 10.09 -5.22 -2.37
C THR A 181 10.24 -4.53 -3.71
N ARG A 182 9.31 -4.78 -4.64
CA ARG A 182 9.28 -4.08 -5.94
C ARG A 182 9.07 -2.58 -5.75
N MET A 183 8.07 -2.19 -4.96
CA MET A 183 7.79 -0.77 -4.68
C MET A 183 8.99 -0.05 -4.04
N ALA A 184 9.67 -0.71 -3.10
CA ALA A 184 10.87 -0.17 -2.47
C ALA A 184 12.02 0.00 -3.47
N LEU A 185 12.25 -0.99 -4.35
CA LEU A 185 13.29 -0.92 -5.37
C LEU A 185 12.99 0.17 -6.41
N GLU A 186 11.76 0.27 -6.90
CA GLU A 186 11.33 1.32 -7.84
C GLU A 186 11.55 2.72 -7.24
N GLY A 187 11.13 2.92 -5.98
CA GLY A 187 11.38 4.17 -5.25
C GLY A 187 12.87 4.45 -5.03
N ALA A 188 13.66 3.42 -4.72
CA ALA A 188 15.10 3.56 -4.49
C ALA A 188 15.84 4.03 -5.75
N ILE A 189 15.51 3.49 -6.93
CA ILE A 189 16.11 3.91 -8.22
C ILE A 189 15.35 5.07 -8.88
N CYS A 190 14.37 5.66 -8.18
CA CYS A 190 13.58 6.81 -8.61
C CYS A 190 12.85 6.63 -9.95
N VAL A 191 12.46 5.39 -10.28
CA VAL A 191 11.62 5.12 -11.47
C VAL A 191 10.15 5.23 -11.09
N PRO A 192 9.27 5.66 -12.03
CA PRO A 192 7.83 5.63 -11.80
C PRO A 192 7.35 4.23 -11.44
N HIS A 193 6.33 4.15 -10.59
CA HIS A 193 5.65 2.88 -10.31
C HIS A 193 5.12 2.27 -11.61
N ASP A 194 5.26 0.95 -11.74
CA ASP A 194 4.87 0.21 -12.95
C ASP A 194 5.56 0.67 -14.24
N PHE A 195 6.77 1.23 -14.13
CA PHE A 195 7.61 1.47 -15.30
C PHE A 195 8.21 0.15 -15.84
N HIS A 196 7.40 -0.59 -16.60
CA HIS A 196 7.76 -1.91 -17.16
C HIS A 196 9.01 -1.91 -18.05
N CYS A 197 9.42 -0.76 -18.59
CA CYS A 197 10.52 -0.65 -19.55
C CYS A 197 11.87 -0.32 -18.95
N VAL A 198 11.96 -0.24 -17.63
CA VAL A 198 13.21 0.01 -16.91
C VAL A 198 14.35 -0.91 -17.37
N HIS A 199 14.11 -2.21 -17.48
CA HIS A 199 15.17 -3.17 -17.81
C HIS A 199 15.66 -3.03 -19.26
N LEU A 200 14.74 -2.84 -20.21
CA LEU A 200 15.09 -2.61 -21.62
C LEU A 200 15.88 -1.31 -21.79
N GLN A 201 15.46 -0.24 -21.11
CA GLN A 201 16.14 1.05 -21.20
C GLN A 201 17.51 1.00 -20.50
N MET A 202 17.64 0.33 -19.36
CA MET A 202 18.92 0.10 -18.68
C MET A 202 19.89 -0.70 -19.55
N LYS A 203 19.39 -1.72 -20.26
CA LYS A 203 20.17 -2.48 -21.24
C LYS A 203 20.66 -1.59 -22.39
N LYS A 204 19.77 -0.82 -23.03
CA LYS A 204 20.14 0.14 -24.10
C LYS A 204 21.18 1.15 -23.62
N GLN A 205 21.04 1.64 -22.38
CA GLN A 205 22.00 2.54 -21.77
C GLN A 205 23.37 1.86 -21.55
N LYS A 206 23.40 0.63 -21.05
CA LYS A 206 24.63 -0.16 -20.89
C LYS A 206 25.32 -0.40 -22.23
N GLU A 207 24.58 -0.81 -23.27
CA GLU A 207 25.10 -1.04 -24.61
C GLU A 207 25.71 0.23 -25.20
N LYS A 208 25.03 1.38 -25.06
CA LYS A 208 25.53 2.69 -25.48
C LYS A 208 26.83 3.10 -24.78
N MET A 209 27.02 2.66 -23.54
CA MET A 209 28.25 2.91 -22.77
C MET A 209 29.35 1.89 -23.06
N GLY A 210 29.02 0.72 -23.61
CA GLY A 210 29.91 -0.43 -23.77
C GLY A 210 31.16 -0.18 -24.60
N GLU A 211 31.15 0.84 -25.47
CA GLU A 211 32.33 1.25 -26.24
C GLU A 211 33.42 1.90 -25.38
N SER A 212 33.06 2.49 -24.24
CA SER A 212 33.96 3.29 -23.39
C SER A 212 34.04 2.83 -21.94
N LEU A 213 33.04 2.08 -21.47
CA LEU A 213 32.92 1.65 -20.08
C LEU A 213 32.37 0.22 -20.01
N GLN A 214 33.10 -0.67 -19.33
CA GLN A 214 32.61 -2.00 -19.01
C GLN A 214 31.89 -1.99 -17.66
N MET A 215 30.68 -2.54 -17.65
CA MET A 215 29.86 -2.72 -16.44
C MET A 215 29.36 -4.15 -16.37
N ALA A 216 29.52 -4.78 -15.20
CA ALA A 216 29.07 -6.13 -14.94
C ALA A 216 28.43 -6.21 -13.54
N SER A 217 27.29 -6.88 -13.49
CA SER A 217 26.55 -7.18 -12.27
C SER A 217 26.35 -8.69 -12.20
N GLN A 218 26.57 -9.28 -11.02
CA GLN A 218 26.48 -10.72 -10.81
C GLN A 218 25.69 -11.00 -9.55
N ILE A 219 24.79 -11.98 -9.61
CA ILE A 219 24.04 -12.50 -8.47
C ILE A 219 24.60 -13.88 -8.11
N TYR A 220 24.96 -14.06 -6.84
CA TYR A 220 25.37 -15.34 -6.28
C TYR A 220 24.24 -15.87 -5.39
N TYR A 221 23.94 -17.16 -5.49
CA TYR A 221 22.86 -17.81 -4.76
C TYR A 221 23.27 -19.23 -4.34
N ASN A 222 22.57 -19.78 -3.36
CA ASN A 222 22.82 -21.14 -2.89
C ASN A 222 22.40 -22.15 -3.97
N SER A 223 23.25 -23.13 -4.27
CA SER A 223 22.97 -24.24 -5.20
C SER A 223 21.70 -25.04 -4.91
N GLN A 224 21.20 -25.01 -3.67
CA GLN A 224 19.95 -25.66 -3.27
C GLN A 224 18.71 -24.84 -3.62
N MET A 225 18.88 -23.60 -4.08
CA MET A 225 17.80 -22.70 -4.47
C MET A 225 17.55 -22.81 -5.97
N ASN A 226 16.31 -23.12 -6.35
CA ASN A 226 15.91 -23.20 -7.75
C ASN A 226 15.50 -21.81 -8.24
N LEU A 227 16.32 -21.21 -9.11
CA LEU A 227 15.91 -20.01 -9.84
C LEU A 227 14.85 -20.35 -10.88
N SER A 228 13.89 -19.45 -11.09
CA SER A 228 12.94 -19.61 -12.19
C SER A 228 13.67 -19.45 -13.52
N GLU A 229 13.30 -20.28 -14.51
CA GLU A 229 13.86 -20.24 -15.86
C GLU A 229 13.71 -18.84 -16.49
N SER A 230 12.57 -18.20 -16.22
CA SER A 230 12.24 -16.87 -16.70
C SER A 230 13.17 -15.78 -16.11
N PHE A 231 13.51 -15.86 -14.83
CA PHE A 231 14.49 -14.96 -14.21
C PHE A 231 15.89 -15.23 -14.76
N SER A 232 16.29 -16.50 -14.88
CA SER A 232 17.60 -16.89 -15.44
C SER A 232 17.78 -16.38 -16.87
N ARG A 233 16.77 -16.55 -17.73
CA ARG A 233 16.82 -16.06 -19.11
C ARG A 233 16.96 -14.53 -19.19
N ARG A 234 16.11 -13.80 -18.46
CA ARG A 234 16.09 -12.33 -18.49
C ARG A 234 17.27 -11.67 -17.76
N SER A 235 17.95 -12.40 -16.89
CA SER A 235 19.13 -11.92 -16.15
C SER A 235 20.41 -11.92 -16.97
N VAL A 236 20.46 -12.72 -18.03
CA VAL A 236 21.64 -12.87 -18.91
C VAL A 236 21.55 -11.95 -20.13
N GLU A 237 20.33 -11.57 -20.52
CA GLU A 237 20.04 -10.63 -21.62
C GLU A 237 20.39 -9.18 -21.27
#